data_AF-W5W8B2-F1
#
_entry.id   AF-W5W8B2-F1
#
_cell.length_a   1.000
_cell.length_b   1.000
_cell.length_c   1.000
_cell.angle_alpha   90.00
_cell.angle_beta   90.00
_cell.angle_gamma   90.00
#
_symmetry.space_group_name_H-M   'P 1'
#
loop_
_entity.id
_entity.type
_entity.pdbx_description
1 polymer ?
#
loop_
_entity_poly.entity_id
_entity_poly.type
_entity_poly.pdbx_seq_one_letter_code
_entity_poly.pdbx_strand_id
1 'polypeptide(L)'
;MDAAVPGREPVVVQTLGPGEVVGWSWLVPPHQWHFGAVALSPTTAIALDTRQLRALADHDPNFGYPLAMCLLAVLLDRLQTTRARLLDVYGQHR
;
A
#
# COMPACT_ATOMS: atom_id res chain seq x y z
N MET A 1 4.80 0.22 -7.49
CA MET A 1 4.06 -0.88 -6.84
C MET A 1 3.42 -1.71 -7.92
N ASP A 2 3.62 -3.02 -7.84
CA ASP A 2 3.21 -3.99 -8.84
C ASP A 2 2.49 -5.18 -8.19
N ALA A 3 1.61 -5.81 -8.96
CA ALA A 3 0.90 -7.00 -8.55
C ALA A 3 1.38 -8.20 -9.37
N ALA A 4 1.63 -9.32 -8.69
CA ALA A 4 1.91 -10.58 -9.37
C ALA A 4 0.64 -11.07 -10.08
N VAL A 5 0.77 -11.36 -11.38
CA VAL A 5 -0.31 -11.92 -12.20
C VAL A 5 0.17 -13.26 -12.74
N PRO A 6 -0.53 -14.38 -12.44
CA PRO A 6 -0.14 -15.69 -12.92
C PRO A 6 0.05 -15.71 -14.45
N GLY A 7 1.21 -16.18 -14.90
CA GLY A 7 1.54 -16.28 -16.34
C GLY A 7 1.85 -14.95 -17.03
N ARG A 8 2.05 -13.85 -16.28
CA ARG A 8 2.45 -12.54 -16.82
C ARG A 8 3.54 -11.92 -15.97
N GLU A 9 4.24 -10.94 -16.54
CA GLU A 9 5.11 -10.07 -15.75
C GLU A 9 4.28 -9.26 -14.74
N PRO A 10 4.87 -8.88 -13.58
CA PRO A 10 4.18 -8.06 -12.60
C PRO A 10 3.62 -6.79 -13.23
N VAL A 11 2.34 -6.53 -12.98
CA VAL A 11 1.65 -5.37 -13.57
C VAL A 11 1.79 -4.20 -12.62
N VAL A 12 2.30 -3.08 -13.12
CA VAL A 12 2.39 -1.83 -12.34
C VAL A 12 0.99 -1.33 -12.01
N VAL A 13 0.64 -1.36 -10.72
CA VAL A 13 -0.66 -0.92 -10.22
C VAL A 13 -0.62 0.58 -9.89
N GLN A 14 0.48 1.06 -9.32
CA GLN A 14 0.64 2.46 -8.88
C GLN A 14 2.12 2.85 -8.83
N THR A 15 2.44 4.07 -9.26
CA THR A 15 3.74 4.71 -9.01
C THR A 15 3.63 5.47 -7.70
N LEU A 16 4.59 5.27 -6.80
CA LEU A 16 4.58 5.91 -5.49
C LEU A 16 5.51 7.12 -5.44
N GLY A 17 5.08 8.17 -4.75
CA GLY A 17 5.82 9.42 -4.56
C GLY A 17 6.37 9.61 -3.14
N PRO A 18 7.05 10.74 -2.88
CA PRO A 18 7.54 11.09 -1.54
C PRO A 18 6.41 11.12 -0.51
N GLY A 19 6.65 10.52 0.66
CA GLY A 19 5.67 10.47 1.75
C GLY A 19 4.62 9.35 1.61
N GLU A 20 4.56 8.65 0.48
CA GLU A 20 3.64 7.54 0.30
C GLU A 20 4.19 6.24 0.90
N VAL A 21 3.28 5.43 1.44
CA VAL A 21 3.60 4.21 2.20
C VAL A 21 3.45 2.98 1.33
N VAL A 22 4.41 2.06 1.35
CA VAL A 22 4.33 0.72 0.73
C VAL A 22 4.38 -0.38 1.78
N GLY A 23 3.93 -1.58 1.44
CA GLY A 23 4.06 -2.77 2.28
C GLY A 23 2.98 -2.95 3.34
N TRP A 24 2.12 -1.95 3.60
CA TRP A 24 1.07 -1.95 4.64
C TRP A 24 0.15 -3.20 4.71
N SER A 25 0.10 -4.00 3.64
CA SER A 25 -0.63 -5.29 3.60
C SER A 25 -0.22 -6.25 4.71
N TRP A 26 0.98 -6.10 5.28
CA TRP A 26 1.43 -6.87 6.43
C TRP A 26 0.61 -6.58 7.72
N LEU A 27 -0.10 -5.46 7.85
CA LEU A 27 -0.81 -5.10 9.10
C LEU A 27 -2.10 -5.90 9.30
N VAL A 28 -2.69 -6.39 8.21
CA VAL A 28 -3.91 -7.19 8.23
C VAL A 28 -3.52 -8.67 8.12
N PRO A 29 -4.10 -9.58 8.92
CA PRO A 29 -3.89 -11.02 8.74
C PRO A 29 -4.13 -11.43 7.28
N PRO A 30 -3.30 -12.30 6.68
CA PRO A 30 -2.25 -13.13 7.29
C PRO A 30 -0.87 -12.47 7.36
N HIS A 31 -0.78 -11.14 7.33
CA HIS A 31 0.46 -10.37 7.45
C HIS A 31 1.46 -10.60 6.32
N GLN A 32 0.95 -10.83 5.12
CA GLN A 32 1.74 -11.05 3.91
C GLN A 32 1.78 -9.80 3.03
N TRP A 33 2.86 -9.67 2.25
CA TRP A 33 2.94 -8.65 1.21
C TRP A 33 1.99 -9.03 0.07
N HIS A 34 1.06 -8.13 -0.26
CA HIS A 34 0.17 -8.32 -1.40
C HIS A 34 0.71 -7.69 -2.69
N PHE A 35 1.68 -6.78 -2.58
CA PHE A 35 2.22 -6.04 -3.71
C PHE A 35 3.73 -5.96 -3.65
N GLY A 36 4.39 -6.04 -4.81
CA GLY A 36 5.79 -5.71 -4.97
C GLY A 36 6.02 -4.20 -5.03
N ALA A 37 7.29 -3.81 -4.96
CA ALA A 37 7.72 -2.47 -5.33
C ALA A 37 9.17 -2.47 -5.82
N VAL A 38 9.42 -1.66 -6.85
CA VAL A 38 10.74 -1.41 -7.42
C VAL A 38 10.98 0.09 -7.42
N ALA A 39 12.18 0.52 -7.02
CA ALA A 39 12.59 1.91 -7.09
C ALA A 39 12.93 2.29 -8.55
N LEU A 40 12.30 3.35 -9.07
CA LEU A 40 12.53 3.83 -10.44
C LEU A 40 13.70 4.84 -10.53
N SER A 41 14.16 5.34 -9.38
CA SER A 41 15.26 6.28 -9.22
C SER A 41 15.91 6.07 -7.84
N PRO A 42 17.11 6.63 -7.58
CA PRO A 42 17.68 6.61 -6.23
C PRO A 42 16.66 7.12 -5.20
N THR A 43 16.31 6.26 -4.26
CA THR A 43 15.20 6.47 -3.31
C THR A 43 15.67 6.15 -1.90
N THR A 44 15.34 7.03 -0.96
CA THR A 44 15.50 6.78 0.47
C THR A 44 14.13 6.50 1.07
N ALA A 45 14.03 5.44 1.86
CA ALA A 45 12.80 5.06 2.54
C ALA A 45 13.07 4.77 4.01
N ILE A 46 12.05 5.02 4.84
CA ILE A 46 12.04 4.61 6.25
C ILE A 46 11.44 3.21 6.30
N ALA A 47 12.24 2.23 6.74
CA ALA A 47 11.74 0.89 7.04
C ALA A 47 11.22 0.85 8.47
N LEU A 48 9.96 0.43 8.62
CA LEU A 48 9.34 0.26 9.93
C LEU A 48 9.24 -1.24 10.23
N ASP A 49 9.68 -1.65 11.43
CA ASP A 49 9.45 -3.03 11.89
C ASP A 49 7.97 -3.19 12.18
N THR A 50 7.44 -4.10 11.42
CA THR A 50 6.05 -4.37 11.30
C THR A 50 5.53 -5.08 12.56
N ARG A 51 6.22 -6.13 12.98
CA ARG A 51 5.84 -6.88 14.19
C ARG A 51 5.87 -5.98 15.42
N GLN A 52 6.85 -5.08 15.52
CA GLN A 52 6.95 -4.13 16.62
C GLN A 52 5.81 -3.10 16.61
N LEU A 53 5.49 -2.52 15.45
CA LEU A 53 4.38 -1.57 15.31
C LEU A 53 3.04 -2.19 15.74
N ARG A 54 2.80 -3.44 15.36
CA ARG A 54 1.58 -4.15 15.77
C ARG A 54 1.56 -4.42 17.27
N ALA A 55 2.65 -4.95 17.81
CA ALA A 55 2.75 -5.20 19.25
C ALA A 55 2.54 -3.92 20.07
N LEU A 56 3.06 -2.78 19.60
CA LEU A 56 2.84 -1.48 20.22
C LEU A 56 1.38 -1.03 20.12
N ALA A 57 0.74 -1.20 18.95
CA ALA A 57 -0.67 -0.87 18.75
C ALA A 57 -1.61 -1.73 19.59
N ASP A 58 -1.28 -3.01 19.78
CA ASP A 58 -2.05 -3.93 20.63
C ASP A 58 -1.90 -3.58 22.12
N HIS A 59 -0.73 -3.06 22.53
CA HIS A 59 -0.45 -2.69 23.91
C HIS A 59 -0.96 -1.30 24.30
N ASP A 60 -0.88 -0.33 23.37
CA ASP A 60 -1.29 1.05 23.59
C ASP A 60 -2.37 1.49 22.59
N PRO A 61 -3.66 1.49 22.99
CA PRO A 61 -4.75 1.96 22.15
C PRO A 61 -4.62 3.42 21.69
N ASN A 62 -3.94 4.28 22.46
CA ASN A 62 -3.73 5.68 22.09
C ASN A 62 -2.73 5.80 20.93
N PHE A 63 -1.88 4.80 20.73
CA PHE A 63 -1.05 4.65 19.55
C PHE A 63 -1.76 3.89 18.43
N GLY A 64 -2.45 2.80 18.78
CA GLY A 64 -3.11 1.92 17.83
C GLY A 64 -4.20 2.61 17.00
N TYR A 65 -5.03 3.47 17.63
CA TYR A 65 -6.08 4.17 16.90
C TYR A 65 -5.55 5.16 15.84
N PRO A 66 -4.60 6.08 16.16
CA PRO A 66 -3.98 6.92 15.14
C PRO A 66 -3.27 6.13 14.03
N LEU A 67 -2.57 5.04 14.38
CA LEU A 67 -1.93 4.17 13.39
C LEU A 67 -2.98 3.59 12.43
N ALA A 68 -4.09 3.06 12.95
CA ALA A 68 -5.17 2.52 12.14
C ALA A 68 -5.80 3.57 11.21
N MET A 69 -6.02 4.79 11.71
CA MET A 69 -6.56 5.90 10.92
C MET A 69 -5.59 6.34 9.80
N CYS A 70 -4.29 6.38 10.08
CA CYS A 70 -3.27 6.65 9.07
C CYS A 70 -3.31 5.60 7.95
N LEU A 71 -3.40 4.32 8.31
CA LEU A 71 -3.49 3.22 7.35
C LEU A 71 -4.79 3.26 6.53
N LEU A 72 -5.91 3.59 7.18
CA LEU A 72 -7.19 3.74 6.51
C LEU A 72 -7.18 4.87 5.47
N ALA A 73 -6.50 5.98 5.75
CA ALA A 73 -6.33 7.07 4.79
C ALA A 73 -5.54 6.61 3.55
N VAL A 74 -4.45 5.86 3.74
CA VAL A 74 -3.67 5.27 2.64
C VAL A 74 -4.51 4.29 1.82
N LEU A 75 -5.34 3.48 2.48
CA LEU A 75 -6.26 2.54 1.81
C LEU A 75 -7.29 3.28 0.94
N LEU A 76 -7.90 4.33 1.50
CA LEU A 76 -8.93 5.11 0.82
C LEU A 76 -8.36 5.79 -0.43
N ASP A 77 -7.20 6.43 -0.30
CA ASP A 77 -6.50 7.06 -1.42
C ASP A 77 -6.20 6.06 -2.55
N ARG A 78 -5.67 4.89 -2.19
CA ARG A 78 -5.38 3.83 -3.16
C ARG A 78 -6.63 3.30 -3.86
N LEU A 79 -7.73 3.14 -3.12
CA LEU A 79 -9.01 2.70 -3.67
C LEU A 79 -9.57 3.74 -4.65
N GLN A 80 -9.53 5.02 -4.28
CA GLN A 80 -9.99 6.12 -5.13
C GLN A 80 -9.14 6.24 -6.40
N THR A 81 -7.81 6.17 -6.27
CA THR A 81 -6.87 6.18 -7.39
C THR A 81 -7.11 5.01 -8.33
N THR A 82 -7.29 3.80 -7.79
CA THR A 82 -7.59 2.60 -8.59
C THR A 82 -8.92 2.75 -9.33
N ARG A 83 -9.96 3.27 -8.66
CA ARG A 83 -11.27 3.53 -9.26
C ARG A 83 -11.18 4.54 -10.41
N ALA A 84 -10.44 5.64 -10.23
CA ALA A 84 -10.24 6.64 -11.27
C ALA A 84 -9.55 6.04 -12.50
N ARG A 85 -8.51 5.22 -12.30
CA ARG A 85 -7.81 4.53 -13.40
C ARG A 85 -8.71 3.54 -14.14
N LEU A 86 -9.52 2.77 -13.42
CA LEU A 86 -10.49 1.86 -14.06
C LEU A 86 -11.51 2.63 -14.90
N LEU A 87 -12.03 3.74 -14.37
CA LEU A 87 -12.95 4.60 -15.12
C LEU A 87 -12.30 5.22 -16.36
N ASP A 88 -11.03 5.61 -16.30
CA ASP A 88 -10.30 6.10 -17.47
C ASP A 88 -10.13 4.99 -18.52
N VAL A 89 -9.62 3.82 -18.13
CA VAL A 89 -9.43 2.66 -19.03
C VAL A 89 -10.74 2.25 -19.72
N TYR A 90 -11.85 2.20 -19.00
CA TYR A 90 -13.15 1.81 -19.57
C TYR A 90 -13.92 2.99 -20.21
N GLY A 91 -13.62 4.24 -19.83
CA GLY A 91 -14.22 5.44 -20.41
C GLY A 91 -13.68 5.79 -21.79
N GLN A 92 -12.43 5.40 -22.08
CA GLN A 92 -11.77 5.59 -23.38
C GLN A 92 -12.26 4.62 -24.48
N HIS A 93 -13.13 3.67 -24.15
CA HIS A 93 -13.73 2.71 -25.10
C HIS A 93 -15.10 3.18 -25.64
N ARG A 94 -15.34 4.48 -25.72
CA ARG A 94 -16.59 5.05 -26.26
C ARG A 94 -16.32 6.14 -27.29
#